data_AF-A0A928ZXF6-F1
#
_entry.id   AF-A0A928ZXF6-F1
#
_cell.length_a   1.000
_cell.length_b   1.000
_cell.length_c   1.000
_cell.angle_alpha   90.00
_cell.angle_beta   90.00
_cell.angle_gamma   90.00
#
_symmetry.space_group_name_H-M   'P 1'
#
loop_
_entity.id
_entity.type
_entity.pdbx_description
1 polymer ?
#
loop_
_entity_poly.entity_id
_entity_poly.type
_entity_poly.pdbx_seq_one_letter_code
_entity_poly.pdbx_strand_id
1 'polypeptide(L)'
;MSDVISKSPKKSGKSSRAAKRAKLANRKRRRNLAVGIAALWLVLACWQAPAVKLADTNQIRGVWMTNTAAAINYYGFRLDDAIANLAEHGINTLYPSVWNQGYTLYPNQVTQEAGGSCCDRIANVPLYPFDDILHSLTRQAHRHNMRLIPWFEYGLMIPASSAIVRAHPDWLTTNRAGET
;
A
#
# COMPACT_ATOMS: atom_id res chain seq x y z
N MET A 1 -42.15 31.07 -75.34
CA MET A 1 -40.96 31.62 -74.67
C MET A 1 -41.43 32.08 -73.30
N SER A 2 -40.96 31.58 -72.16
CA SER A 2 -39.69 30.93 -71.85
C SER A 2 -39.76 30.37 -70.41
N ASP A 3 -39.40 29.10 -70.24
CA ASP A 3 -39.16 28.50 -68.92
C ASP A 3 -37.83 29.03 -68.35
N VAL A 4 -37.88 29.59 -67.15
CA VAL A 4 -36.69 30.03 -66.40
C VAL A 4 -36.31 28.93 -65.41
N ILE A 5 -35.27 28.16 -65.77
CA ILE A 5 -34.64 27.18 -64.89
C ILE A 5 -33.82 27.91 -63.80
N SER A 6 -34.30 27.85 -62.56
CA SER A 6 -33.56 28.27 -61.37
C SER A 6 -32.44 27.27 -61.05
N LYS A 7 -31.18 27.68 -61.25
CA LYS A 7 -30.00 26.93 -60.77
C LYS A 7 -29.71 27.33 -59.30
N SER A 8 -29.88 26.37 -58.40
CA SER A 8 -29.50 26.49 -56.98
C SER A 8 -27.97 26.50 -56.79
N PRO A 9 -27.40 27.34 -55.89
CA PRO A 9 -25.96 27.46 -55.74
C PRO A 9 -25.36 26.34 -54.87
N LYS A 10 -24.40 25.61 -55.44
CA LYS A 10 -23.50 24.67 -54.72
C LYS A 10 -22.60 25.42 -53.72
N LYS A 11 -23.10 25.74 -52.52
CA LYS A 11 -22.29 26.18 -51.37
C LYS A 11 -22.51 25.24 -50.18
N SER A 12 -21.73 24.16 -50.08
CA SER A 12 -21.81 23.25 -48.90
C SER A 12 -20.55 22.39 -48.64
N GLY A 13 -19.69 22.15 -49.65
CA GLY A 13 -18.59 21.17 -49.51
C GLY A 13 -17.35 21.61 -48.70
N LYS A 14 -16.93 22.89 -48.76
CA LYS A 14 -15.66 23.36 -48.14
C LYS A 14 -15.76 23.53 -46.61
N SER A 15 -16.87 24.09 -46.11
CA SER A 15 -17.12 24.28 -44.66
C SER A 15 -17.21 22.94 -43.92
N SER A 16 -17.87 21.94 -44.53
CA SER A 16 -17.97 20.57 -44.01
C SER A 16 -16.59 19.88 -43.88
N ARG A 17 -15.68 20.08 -44.83
CA ARG A 17 -14.32 19.50 -44.78
C ARG A 17 -13.44 20.14 -43.69
N ALA A 18 -13.53 21.46 -43.49
CA ALA A 18 -12.79 22.16 -42.44
C ALA A 18 -13.27 21.73 -41.03
N ALA A 19 -14.59 21.65 -40.83
CA ALA A 19 -15.17 21.17 -39.57
C ALA A 19 -14.81 19.69 -39.28
N LYS A 20 -14.81 18.83 -40.30
CA LYS A 20 -14.33 17.44 -40.18
C LYS A 20 -12.86 17.36 -39.80
N ARG A 21 -11.98 18.19 -40.41
CA ARG A 21 -10.55 18.28 -40.06
C ARG A 21 -10.32 18.76 -38.63
N ALA A 22 -11.04 19.79 -38.18
CA ALA A 22 -10.95 20.30 -36.82
C ALA A 22 -11.42 19.26 -35.78
N LYS A 23 -12.53 18.54 -36.06
CA LYS A 23 -12.99 17.41 -35.23
C LYS A 23 -11.95 16.28 -35.16
N LEU A 24 -11.34 15.92 -36.30
CA LEU A 24 -10.30 14.88 -36.35
C LEU A 24 -9.04 15.29 -35.58
N ALA A 25 -8.60 16.55 -35.73
CA ALA A 25 -7.46 17.12 -35.01
C ALA A 25 -7.72 17.15 -33.49
N ASN A 26 -8.93 17.53 -33.07
CA ASN A 26 -9.34 17.52 -31.66
C ASN A 26 -9.42 16.10 -31.09
N ARG A 27 -9.92 15.12 -31.88
CA ARG A 27 -9.90 13.69 -31.52
C ARG A 27 -8.47 13.16 -31.38
N LYS A 28 -7.55 13.55 -32.28
CA LYS A 28 -6.13 13.19 -32.21
C LYS A 28 -5.45 13.81 -30.99
N ARG A 29 -5.73 15.08 -30.67
CA ARG A 29 -5.21 15.78 -29.48
C ARG A 29 -5.70 15.14 -28.18
N ARG A 30 -7.00 14.83 -28.08
CA ARG A 30 -7.58 14.11 -26.93
C ARG A 30 -6.99 12.70 -26.77
N ARG A 31 -6.81 11.98 -27.87
CA ARG A 31 -6.16 10.65 -27.85
C ARG A 31 -4.71 10.76 -27.36
N ASN A 32 -3.94 11.70 -27.89
CA ASN A 32 -2.55 11.89 -27.47
C ASN A 32 -2.45 12.31 -26.00
N LEU A 33 -3.37 13.16 -25.51
CA LEU A 33 -3.46 13.52 -24.09
C LEU A 33 -3.81 12.31 -23.23
N ALA A 34 -4.79 11.50 -23.64
CA ALA A 34 -5.16 10.27 -22.93
C ALA A 34 -4.00 9.26 -22.87
N VAL A 35 -3.26 9.09 -23.97
CA VAL A 35 -2.06 8.25 -24.01
C VAL A 35 -0.96 8.81 -23.09
N GLY A 36 -0.73 10.13 -23.09
CA GLY A 36 0.24 10.77 -22.20
C GLY A 36 -0.12 10.60 -20.72
N ILE A 37 -1.40 10.77 -20.37
CA ILE A 37 -1.90 10.53 -19.01
C ILE A 37 -1.73 9.05 -18.63
N ALA A 38 -2.10 8.12 -19.51
CA ALA A 38 -1.95 6.69 -19.25
C ALA A 38 -0.48 6.29 -19.07
N ALA A 39 0.43 6.84 -19.87
CA ALA A 39 1.87 6.62 -19.73
C ALA A 39 2.41 7.18 -18.40
N LEU A 40 1.98 8.38 -18.00
CA LEU A 40 2.34 8.96 -16.70
C LEU A 40 1.84 8.10 -15.54
N TRP A 41 0.59 7.62 -15.62
CA TRP A 41 0.03 6.70 -14.63
C TRP A 41 0.81 5.37 -14.56
N LEU A 42 1.23 4.82 -15.71
CA LEU A 42 2.06 3.62 -15.77
C LEU A 42 3.42 3.83 -15.09
N VAL A 43 4.09 4.96 -15.35
CA VAL A 43 5.39 5.29 -14.73
C VAL A 43 5.24 5.44 -13.22
N LEU A 44 4.20 6.13 -12.76
CA LEU A 44 3.95 6.31 -11.33
C LEU A 44 3.57 4.98 -10.65
N ALA A 45 2.78 4.13 -11.32
CA ALA A 45 2.37 2.82 -10.79
C ALA A 45 3.51 1.79 -10.76
N CYS A 46 4.51 1.92 -11.64
CA CYS A 46 5.68 1.05 -11.68
C CYS A 46 6.90 1.62 -10.95
N TRP A 47 6.77 2.78 -10.28
CA TRP A 47 7.86 3.33 -9.50
C TRP A 47 8.12 2.41 -8.29
N GLN A 48 9.32 1.82 -8.26
CA GLN A 48 9.80 1.02 -7.14
C GLN A 48 11.23 1.43 -6.82
N ALA A 49 11.54 1.55 -5.53
CA ALA A 49 12.91 1.77 -5.06
C ALA A 49 13.85 0.67 -5.61
N PRO A 50 15.09 1.03 -6.00
CA PRO A 50 16.07 0.06 -6.47
C PRO A 50 16.43 -0.93 -5.36
N ALA A 51 16.64 -2.19 -5.73
CA ALA A 51 17.08 -3.20 -4.78
C ALA A 51 18.54 -2.94 -4.38
N VAL A 52 18.75 -2.69 -3.09
CA VAL A 52 20.07 -2.54 -2.46
C VAL A 52 20.60 -3.91 -2.10
N LYS A 53 21.82 -4.23 -2.55
CA LYS A 53 22.51 -5.45 -2.14
C LYS A 53 23.23 -5.21 -0.83
N LEU A 54 22.77 -5.86 0.23
CA LEU A 54 23.47 -5.87 1.51
C LEU A 54 24.77 -6.66 1.39
N ALA A 55 25.82 -6.19 2.05
CA ALA A 55 27.04 -6.95 2.23
C ALA A 55 26.77 -8.17 3.11
N ASP A 56 27.35 -9.31 2.74
CA ASP A 56 27.27 -10.52 3.55
C ASP A 56 28.20 -10.35 4.76
N THR A 57 27.60 -10.10 5.93
CA THR A 57 28.35 -9.90 7.19
C THR A 57 27.68 -10.68 8.31
N ASN A 58 28.48 -11.22 9.23
CA ASN A 58 27.96 -11.88 10.43
C ASN A 58 27.41 -10.90 11.48
N GLN A 59 27.54 -9.58 11.28
CA GLN A 59 27.05 -8.59 12.23
C GLN A 59 25.55 -8.36 12.03
N ILE A 60 24.77 -8.48 13.10
CA ILE A 60 23.34 -8.13 13.08
C ILE A 60 23.20 -6.62 13.30
N ARG A 61 22.53 -5.95 12.36
CA ARG A 61 22.15 -4.53 12.44
C ARG A 61 20.65 -4.45 12.32
N GLY A 62 20.01 -4.32 13.46
CA GLY A 62 18.57 -4.51 13.64
C GLY A 62 17.80 -3.23 13.89
N VAL A 63 16.56 -3.15 13.41
CA VAL A 63 15.61 -2.10 13.80
C VAL A 63 14.25 -2.70 14.19
N TRP A 64 13.68 -2.21 15.28
CA TRP A 64 12.32 -2.52 15.69
C TRP A 64 11.31 -1.69 14.91
N MET A 65 10.25 -2.33 14.41
CA MET A 65 9.17 -1.65 13.70
C MET A 65 7.88 -1.76 14.52
N THR A 66 7.52 -0.68 15.22
CA THR A 66 6.40 -0.62 16.18
C THR A 66 5.07 -0.26 15.52
N ASN A 67 3.94 -0.44 16.20
CA ASN A 67 2.61 -0.09 15.67
C ASN A 67 2.22 1.39 15.87
N THR A 68 2.71 2.05 16.92
CA THR A 68 2.15 3.33 17.42
C THR A 68 2.66 4.57 16.69
N ALA A 69 3.82 4.49 16.03
CA ALA A 69 4.40 5.59 15.23
C ALA A 69 4.78 5.16 13.81
N ALA A 70 4.77 3.85 13.52
CA ALA A 70 5.14 3.32 12.23
C ALA A 70 3.95 3.09 11.29
N ALA A 71 2.72 3.49 11.65
CA ALA A 71 1.61 3.53 10.71
C ALA A 71 2.01 4.27 9.42
N ILE A 72 2.72 5.39 9.49
CA ILE A 72 3.23 6.08 8.28
C ILE A 72 4.31 5.27 7.54
N ASN A 73 5.13 4.49 8.25
CA ASN A 73 6.15 3.63 7.65
C ASN A 73 5.53 2.40 6.95
N TYR A 74 4.38 1.92 7.44
CA TYR A 74 3.65 0.78 6.89
C TYR A 74 2.62 1.18 5.81
N TYR A 75 1.97 2.33 5.97
CA TYR A 75 0.84 2.80 5.14
C TYR A 75 1.23 3.92 4.17
N GLY A 76 2.53 4.15 3.95
CA GLY A 76 3.01 5.12 2.97
C GLY A 76 3.20 4.51 1.58
N PHE A 77 3.06 5.34 0.55
CA PHE A 77 3.52 5.08 -0.84
C PHE A 77 5.03 4.76 -0.98
N ARG A 78 5.74 4.60 0.15
CA ARG A 78 7.19 4.67 0.28
C ARG A 78 7.74 3.60 1.22
N LEU A 79 6.99 2.54 1.51
CA LEU A 79 7.51 1.41 2.29
C LEU A 79 8.77 0.83 1.62
N ASP A 80 8.75 0.72 0.29
CA ASP A 80 9.92 0.32 -0.49
C ASP A 80 11.10 1.29 -0.34
N ASP A 81 10.87 2.60 -0.41
CA ASP A 81 11.90 3.62 -0.17
C ASP A 81 12.46 3.53 1.27
N ALA A 82 11.61 3.32 2.26
CA ALA A 82 12.01 3.21 3.66
C ALA A 82 12.89 1.97 3.88
N ILE A 83 12.49 0.82 3.35
CA ILE A 83 13.28 -0.41 3.43
C ILE A 83 14.58 -0.28 2.64
N ALA A 84 14.55 0.33 1.46
CA ALA A 84 15.75 0.60 0.67
C ALA A 84 16.72 1.51 1.44
N ASN A 85 16.21 2.57 2.07
CA ASN A 85 17.03 3.47 2.88
C ASN A 85 17.67 2.75 4.08
N LEU A 86 16.92 1.89 4.79
CA LEU A 86 17.48 1.06 5.86
C LEU A 86 18.60 0.17 5.32
N ALA A 87 18.39 -0.44 4.15
CA ALA A 87 19.40 -1.29 3.51
C ALA A 87 20.65 -0.50 3.08
N GLU A 88 20.49 0.72 2.56
CA GLU A 88 21.62 1.63 2.23
C GLU A 88 22.47 1.96 3.45
N HIS A 89 21.85 2.07 4.62
CA HIS A 89 22.55 2.30 5.90
C HIS A 89 23.07 1.01 6.53
N GLY A 90 22.98 -0.13 5.83
CA GLY A 90 23.50 -1.41 6.26
C GLY A 90 22.67 -2.10 7.34
N ILE A 91 21.43 -1.67 7.58
CA ILE A 91 20.48 -2.44 8.38
C ILE A 91 20.18 -3.73 7.61
N ASN A 92 20.23 -4.87 8.30
CA ASN A 92 20.05 -6.18 7.68
C ASN A 92 19.00 -7.05 8.37
N THR A 93 18.47 -6.60 9.51
CA THR A 93 17.45 -7.33 10.26
C THR A 93 16.32 -6.40 10.68
N LEU A 94 15.09 -6.81 10.42
CA LEU A 94 13.86 -6.09 10.81
C LEU A 94 13.13 -6.90 11.87
N TYR A 95 12.68 -6.21 12.92
CA TYR A 95 11.86 -6.78 13.99
C TYR A 95 10.44 -6.18 13.95
N PRO A 96 9.57 -6.62 13.03
CA PRO A 96 8.20 -6.12 12.96
C PRO A 96 7.35 -6.60 14.14
N SER A 97 6.64 -5.67 14.76
CA SER A 97 5.59 -5.97 15.73
C SER A 97 4.45 -6.73 15.01
N VAL A 98 4.38 -8.03 15.24
CA VAL A 98 3.30 -8.89 14.71
C VAL A 98 2.15 -9.05 15.71
N TRP A 99 2.36 -8.62 16.95
CA TRP A 99 1.41 -8.71 18.04
C TRP A 99 1.72 -7.67 19.10
N ASN A 100 0.71 -6.94 19.55
CA ASN A 100 0.79 -6.00 20.67
C ASN A 100 -0.52 -6.00 21.44
N GLN A 101 -0.50 -6.41 22.72
CA GLN A 101 -1.61 -6.26 23.67
C GLN A 101 -2.97 -6.79 23.16
N GLY A 102 -2.96 -7.89 22.41
CA GLY A 102 -4.17 -8.48 21.82
C GLY A 102 -4.61 -7.85 20.50
N TYR A 103 -3.70 -7.12 19.86
CA TYR A 103 -3.90 -6.44 18.60
C TYR A 103 -2.87 -6.83 17.54
N THR A 104 -3.30 -6.92 16.28
CA THR A 104 -2.46 -7.22 15.10
C THR A 104 -2.65 -6.17 13.99
N LEU A 105 -1.55 -5.83 13.31
CA LEU A 105 -1.57 -4.85 12.20
C LEU A 105 -2.03 -5.44 10.84
N TYR A 106 -2.18 -6.75 10.76
CA TYR A 106 -2.53 -7.49 9.56
C TYR A 106 -3.77 -8.34 9.82
N PRO A 107 -4.50 -8.78 8.77
CA PRO A 107 -5.62 -9.70 8.94
C PRO A 107 -5.17 -10.99 9.61
N ASN A 108 -5.72 -11.31 10.79
CA ASN A 108 -5.37 -12.50 11.55
C ASN A 108 -6.63 -13.12 12.16
N GLN A 109 -7.02 -14.29 11.63
CA GLN A 109 -8.21 -15.01 12.09
C GLN A 109 -8.10 -15.47 13.55
N VAL A 110 -6.93 -15.98 13.97
CA VAL A 110 -6.69 -16.44 15.35
C VAL A 110 -6.88 -15.29 16.35
N THR A 111 -6.41 -14.09 16.01
CA THR A 111 -6.60 -12.91 16.86
C THR A 111 -8.06 -12.51 16.96
N GLN A 112 -8.80 -12.55 15.85
CA GLN A 112 -10.23 -12.23 15.84
C GLN A 112 -11.05 -13.25 16.65
N GLU A 113 -10.77 -14.54 16.47
CA GLU A 113 -11.43 -15.63 17.21
C GLU A 113 -11.15 -15.56 18.71
N ALA A 114 -9.95 -15.15 19.11
CA ALA A 114 -9.58 -14.93 20.50
C ALA A 114 -10.25 -13.69 21.13
N GLY A 115 -11.05 -12.92 20.39
CA GLY A 115 -11.63 -11.66 20.86
C GLY A 115 -10.68 -10.47 20.82
N GLY A 116 -9.55 -10.61 20.13
CA GLY A 116 -8.60 -9.54 19.86
C GLY A 116 -9.09 -8.60 18.76
N SER A 117 -8.29 -7.58 18.47
CA SER A 117 -8.57 -6.60 17.41
C SER A 117 -7.50 -6.67 16.34
N CYS A 118 -7.84 -6.30 15.11
CA CYS A 118 -6.87 -6.24 14.02
C CYS A 118 -7.15 -5.05 13.10
N CYS A 119 -6.19 -4.76 12.22
CA CYS A 119 -6.33 -3.84 11.08
C CYS A 119 -6.73 -2.42 11.51
N ASP A 120 -5.73 -1.55 11.73
CA ASP A 120 -5.93 -0.21 12.26
C ASP A 120 -6.97 0.56 11.43
N ARG A 121 -7.74 1.45 12.06
CA ARG A 121 -8.69 2.32 11.34
C ARG A 121 -7.99 3.22 10.32
N ILE A 122 -6.68 3.44 10.43
CA ILE A 122 -5.88 4.13 9.42
C ILE A 122 -5.81 3.31 8.12
N ALA A 123 -5.89 1.98 8.16
CA ALA A 123 -6.04 1.13 6.98
C ALA A 123 -7.43 1.25 6.30
N ASN A 124 -8.41 1.87 6.97
CA ASN A 124 -9.75 2.09 6.44
C ASN A 124 -9.95 3.51 5.87
N VAL A 125 -8.87 4.20 5.46
CA VAL A 125 -9.05 5.41 4.63
C VAL A 125 -9.65 4.96 3.29
N PRO A 126 -10.87 5.41 2.91
CA PRO A 126 -11.64 4.83 1.80
C PRO A 126 -10.97 4.93 0.41
N LEU A 127 -9.87 5.68 0.31
CA LEU A 127 -9.18 5.92 -0.95
C LEU A 127 -8.13 4.87 -1.31
N TYR A 128 -7.75 3.95 -0.41
CA TYR A 128 -6.72 2.96 -0.72
C TYR A 128 -7.03 1.56 -0.18
N PRO A 129 -6.93 0.50 -1.01
CA PRO A 129 -6.86 -0.86 -0.52
C PRO A 129 -5.46 -1.04 0.07
N PHE A 130 -5.31 -0.84 1.37
CA PHE A 130 -4.09 -1.28 2.03
C PHE A 130 -4.11 -2.81 2.08
N ASP A 131 -3.28 -3.42 1.24
CA ASP A 131 -2.95 -4.85 1.31
C ASP A 131 -2.44 -5.20 2.72
N ASP A 132 -2.42 -6.51 3.03
CA ASP A 132 -1.72 -7.03 4.20
C ASP A 132 -0.32 -6.40 4.32
N ILE A 133 -0.15 -5.63 5.39
CA ILE A 133 1.08 -4.87 5.67
C ILE A 133 2.24 -5.80 5.92
N LEU A 134 2.01 -6.90 6.64
CA LEU A 134 3.06 -7.86 6.95
C LEU A 134 3.52 -8.55 5.67
N HIS A 135 2.58 -8.89 4.77
CA HIS A 135 2.90 -9.39 3.45
C HIS A 135 3.72 -8.38 2.63
N SER A 136 3.30 -7.12 2.60
CA SER A 136 4.01 -6.05 1.89
C SER A 136 5.42 -5.80 2.44
N LEU A 137 5.57 -5.76 3.77
CA LEU A 137 6.87 -5.65 4.44
C LEU A 137 7.78 -6.82 4.09
N THR A 138 7.27 -8.04 4.20
CA THR A 138 8.02 -9.27 3.89
C THR A 138 8.54 -9.23 2.46
N ARG A 139 7.67 -8.88 1.51
CA ARG A 139 8.03 -8.74 0.10
C ARG A 139 9.14 -7.71 -0.10
N GLN A 140 9.04 -6.52 0.51
CA GLN A 140 10.06 -5.49 0.34
C GLN A 140 11.38 -5.89 0.98
N ALA A 141 11.38 -6.36 2.22
CA ALA A 141 12.59 -6.77 2.92
C ALA A 141 13.35 -7.90 2.20
N HIS A 142 12.63 -8.88 1.65
CA HIS A 142 13.24 -9.97 0.88
C HIS A 142 13.90 -9.48 -0.42
N ARG A 143 13.42 -8.40 -1.05
CA ARG A 143 14.11 -7.80 -2.22
C ARG A 143 15.54 -7.33 -1.87
N HIS A 144 15.78 -7.00 -0.60
CA HIS A 144 17.06 -6.53 -0.09
C HIS A 144 17.85 -7.61 0.66
N ASN A 145 17.38 -8.87 0.69
CA ASN A 145 17.93 -9.96 1.51
C ASN A 145 17.99 -9.62 3.02
N MET A 146 17.06 -8.81 3.51
CA MET A 146 16.95 -8.52 4.93
C MET A 146 16.28 -9.68 5.67
N ARG A 147 16.74 -9.96 6.88
CA ARG A 147 16.12 -10.92 7.80
C ARG A 147 14.89 -10.29 8.45
N LEU A 148 13.77 -10.99 8.48
CA LEU A 148 12.61 -10.64 9.30
C LEU A 148 12.54 -11.55 10.52
N ILE A 149 12.44 -10.96 11.71
CA ILE A 149 12.20 -11.68 12.96
C ILE A 149 10.92 -11.12 13.59
N PRO A 150 9.80 -11.85 13.56
CA PRO A 150 8.55 -11.35 14.12
C PRO A 150 8.69 -11.10 15.63
N TRP A 151 8.32 -9.89 16.05
CA TRP A 151 8.36 -9.47 17.44
C TRP A 151 6.96 -9.52 18.06
N PHE A 152 6.84 -10.31 19.13
CA PHE A 152 5.67 -10.37 19.98
C PHE A 152 5.92 -9.49 21.20
N GLU A 153 5.17 -8.40 21.32
CA GLU A 153 5.36 -7.47 22.42
C GLU A 153 5.13 -8.15 23.76
N TYR A 154 6.07 -7.98 24.69
CA TYR A 154 6.06 -8.61 26.01
C TYR A 154 5.71 -10.12 26.02
N GLY A 155 6.00 -10.86 24.95
CA GLY A 155 5.77 -12.30 24.89
C GLY A 155 4.30 -12.72 24.99
N LEU A 156 3.38 -11.97 24.36
CA LEU A 156 1.92 -12.17 24.39
C LEU A 156 1.20 -11.62 25.63
N MET A 157 1.85 -10.76 26.43
CA MET A 157 1.21 -10.12 27.59
C MET A 157 0.11 -9.12 27.17
N ILE A 158 -1.12 -9.41 27.58
CA ILE A 158 -2.30 -8.56 27.34
C ILE A 158 -2.72 -7.80 28.60
N PRO A 159 -3.32 -6.61 28.46
CA PRO A 159 -3.97 -5.94 29.57
C PRO A 159 -5.08 -6.82 30.18
N ALA A 160 -5.19 -6.84 31.50
CA ALA A 160 -6.27 -7.53 32.22
C ALA A 160 -7.67 -7.05 31.81
N SER A 161 -7.77 -5.82 31.31
CA SER A 161 -9.01 -5.23 30.79
C SER A 161 -9.26 -5.51 29.30
N SER A 162 -8.44 -6.32 28.64
CA SER A 162 -8.60 -6.62 27.21
C SER A 162 -9.84 -7.48 26.92
N ALA A 163 -10.34 -7.41 25.68
CA ALA A 163 -11.46 -8.25 25.24
C ALA A 163 -11.08 -9.74 25.24
N ILE A 164 -9.82 -10.05 24.94
CA ILE A 164 -9.28 -11.41 25.00
C ILE A 164 -9.37 -11.96 26.43
N VAL A 165 -8.97 -11.21 27.45
CA VAL A 165 -9.07 -11.65 28.86
C VAL A 165 -10.53 -11.90 29.27
N ARG A 166 -11.47 -11.06 28.82
CA ARG A 166 -12.89 -11.28 29.12
C ARG A 166 -13.46 -12.52 28.44
N ALA A 167 -12.99 -12.85 27.25
CA ALA A 167 -13.42 -14.02 26.49
C ALA A 167 -12.75 -15.31 27.01
N HIS A 168 -11.49 -15.23 27.43
CA HIS A 168 -10.64 -16.36 27.82
C HIS A 168 -9.88 -16.06 29.13
N PRO A 169 -10.57 -15.96 30.27
CA PRO A 169 -9.92 -15.69 31.55
C PRO A 169 -8.99 -16.82 31.99
N ASP A 170 -9.23 -18.04 31.50
CA ASP A 170 -8.44 -19.25 31.76
C ASP A 170 -7.06 -19.25 31.08
N TRP A 171 -6.79 -18.33 30.15
CA TRP A 171 -5.50 -18.21 29.49
C TRP A 171 -4.46 -17.41 30.30
N LEU A 172 -4.89 -16.76 31.39
CA LEU A 172 -3.99 -15.97 32.22
C LEU A 172 -3.09 -16.86 33.08
N THR A 173 -1.80 -16.56 33.06
CA THR A 173 -0.85 -17.15 34.01
C THR A 173 -1.01 -16.49 35.36
N THR A 174 -0.85 -17.25 36.44
CA THR A 174 -0.84 -16.72 37.80
C THR A 174 0.59 -16.41 38.27
N ASN A 175 0.71 -15.41 39.13
CA ASN A 175 1.94 -15.15 39.87
C ASN A 175 2.15 -16.23 40.96
N ARG A 176 3.26 -16.14 41.71
CA ARG A 176 3.58 -17.10 42.79
C ARG A 176 2.51 -17.15 43.89
N ALA A 177 1.74 -16.08 44.09
CA ALA A 177 0.65 -16.01 45.07
C ALA A 177 -0.68 -16.58 44.54
N GLY A 178 -0.74 -16.99 43.27
CA GLY A 178 -1.96 -17.50 42.63
C GLY A 178 -2.86 -16.40 42.06
N GLU A 179 -2.39 -15.16 42.00
CA GLU A 179 -3.13 -14.03 41.42
C GLU A 179 -2.86 -13.93 39.92
N THR A 180 -3.92 -13.71 39.14
CA THR A 180 -3.88 -13.42 37.69
C THR A 180 -3.68 -11.95 37.41
#